data_AF-A0A919KYU1-F1
#
_entry.id   AF-A0A919KYU1-F1
#
_cell.length_a   1.000
_cell.length_b   1.000
_cell.length_c   1.000
_cell.angle_alpha   90.00
_cell.angle_beta   90.00
_cell.angle_gamma   90.00
#
_symmetry.space_group_name_H-M   'P 1'
#
loop_
_entity.id
_entity.type
_entity.pdbx_description
1 polymer ?
#
loop_
_entity_poly.entity_id
_entity_poly.type
_entity_poly.pdbx_seq_one_letter_code
_entity_poly.pdbx_strand_id
1 'polypeptide(L)'
;MSRRATAARGARTIAVAAVSAAGALLLAACAPTTTTLTYDPSDGVGVSVLGDENRDLRGINLMVVSAAEGEPGNVLGALANESDNDASFTLEAPGASPVTVDVPAGGTVYLGTETGESVQLDAVGAAPGDYLDATLSVGSDSTEFQLPVFDGTLPEYADHLPAAAPSPSGSPSPSMSPSPSE
;
A
#
# COMPACT_ATOMS: atom_id res chain seq x y z
N MET A 1 -43.69 0.27 66.85
CA MET A 1 -42.35 0.62 66.32
C MET A 1 -41.74 -0.59 65.63
N SER A 2 -41.64 -0.60 64.29
CA SER A 2 -40.56 -1.31 63.56
C SER A 2 -40.72 -1.06 62.05
N ARG A 3 -40.19 0.07 61.56
CA ARG A 3 -40.08 0.39 60.11
C ARG A 3 -38.63 0.47 59.63
N ARG A 4 -37.66 0.00 60.43
CA ARG A 4 -36.22 0.13 60.13
C ARG A 4 -35.65 -1.02 59.27
N ALA A 5 -36.25 -2.21 59.29
CA ALA A 5 -35.69 -3.38 58.60
C ALA A 5 -35.84 -3.34 57.07
N THR A 6 -36.91 -2.72 56.55
CA THR A 6 -37.18 -2.65 55.09
C THR A 6 -36.25 -1.65 54.38
N ALA A 7 -35.95 -0.51 55.03
CA ALA A 7 -35.10 0.54 54.45
C ALA A 7 -33.64 0.07 54.25
N ALA A 8 -33.08 -0.65 55.22
CA ALA A 8 -31.72 -1.18 55.15
C ALA A 8 -31.53 -2.25 54.06
N ARG A 9 -32.61 -2.99 53.73
CA ARG A 9 -32.59 -4.03 52.70
C ARG A 9 -32.61 -3.42 51.30
N GLY A 10 -33.41 -2.36 51.10
CA GLY A 10 -33.42 -1.56 49.85
C GLY A 10 -32.10 -0.86 49.57
N ALA A 11 -31.47 -0.26 50.60
CA ALA A 11 -30.17 0.41 50.45
C ALA A 11 -29.04 -0.55 50.04
N ARG A 12 -29.04 -1.78 50.58
CA ARG A 12 -28.05 -2.82 50.19
C ARG A 12 -28.22 -3.29 48.75
N THR A 13 -29.44 -3.49 48.28
CA THR A 13 -29.70 -3.85 46.88
C THR A 13 -29.29 -2.75 45.90
N ILE A 14 -29.52 -1.48 46.24
CA ILE A 14 -29.11 -0.34 45.41
C ILE A 14 -27.57 -0.25 45.34
N ALA A 15 -26.88 -0.43 46.47
CA ALA A 15 -25.42 -0.42 46.51
C ALA A 15 -24.79 -1.55 45.68
N VAL A 16 -25.33 -2.78 45.76
CA VAL A 16 -24.85 -3.90 44.95
C VAL A 16 -25.07 -3.63 43.46
N ALA A 17 -26.26 -3.16 43.07
CA ALA A 17 -26.57 -2.83 41.68
C ALA A 17 -25.61 -1.77 41.11
N ALA A 18 -25.33 -0.72 41.89
CA ALA A 18 -24.40 0.34 41.50
C ALA A 18 -22.96 -0.17 41.34
N VAL A 19 -22.47 -1.04 42.23
CA VAL A 19 -21.14 -1.64 42.13
C VAL A 19 -21.03 -2.56 40.93
N SER A 20 -22.04 -3.38 40.65
CA SER A 20 -22.05 -4.23 39.46
C SER A 20 -22.13 -3.44 38.15
N ALA A 21 -22.91 -2.34 38.11
CA ALA A 21 -22.97 -1.47 36.95
C ALA A 21 -21.65 -0.72 36.73
N ALA A 22 -21.02 -0.20 37.80
CA ALA A 22 -19.70 0.42 37.72
C ALA A 22 -18.63 -0.57 37.27
N GLY A 23 -18.67 -1.82 37.78
CA GLY A 23 -17.77 -2.89 37.35
C GLY A 23 -17.92 -3.23 35.87
N ALA A 24 -19.16 -3.34 35.36
CA ALA A 24 -19.42 -3.59 33.94
C ALA A 24 -18.94 -2.43 33.05
N LEU A 25 -19.12 -1.18 33.46
CA LEU A 25 -18.62 0.00 32.74
C LEU A 25 -17.09 0.06 32.71
N LEU A 26 -16.42 -0.27 33.81
CA LEU A 26 -14.95 -0.33 33.88
C LEU A 26 -14.37 -1.44 32.99
N LEU A 27 -15.03 -2.61 32.94
CA LEU A 27 -14.64 -3.72 32.06
C LEU A 27 -14.80 -3.35 30.58
N ALA A 28 -15.88 -2.65 30.22
CA ALA A 28 -16.09 -2.15 28.86
C ALA A 28 -15.08 -1.08 28.45
N ALA A 29 -14.63 -0.23 29.38
CA ALA A 29 -13.60 0.78 29.13
C ALA A 29 -12.19 0.20 28.92
N CYS A 30 -11.91 -1.00 29.45
CA CYS A 30 -10.62 -1.70 29.30
C CYS A 30 -10.59 -2.72 28.14
N ALA A 31 -11.68 -2.87 27.40
CA ALA A 31 -11.74 -3.72 26.21
C ALA A 31 -11.76 -2.81 24.96
N PRO A 32 -10.60 -2.40 24.42
CA PRO A 32 -10.57 -1.55 23.23
C PRO A 32 -11.25 -2.27 22.07
N THR A 33 -12.02 -1.52 21.27
CA THR A 33 -12.54 -2.00 19.99
C THR A 33 -11.33 -2.20 19.07
N THR A 34 -10.96 -3.45 18.81
CA THR A 34 -9.83 -3.77 17.93
C THR A 34 -10.20 -3.66 16.45
N THR A 35 -11.50 -3.63 16.12
CA THR A 35 -12.00 -3.46 14.75
C THR A 35 -11.76 -2.07 14.17
N THR A 36 -11.40 -1.09 15.01
CA THR A 36 -11.06 0.27 14.59
C THR A 36 -9.54 0.47 14.44
N LEU A 37 -8.73 -0.57 14.68
CA LEU A 37 -7.30 -0.50 14.43
C LEU A 37 -7.07 -0.48 12.92
N THR A 38 -6.41 0.57 12.44
CA THR A 38 -5.99 0.66 11.05
C THR A 38 -4.90 -0.38 10.79
N TYR A 39 -5.12 -1.19 9.77
CA TYR A 39 -4.13 -2.09 9.19
C TYR A 39 -4.43 -2.20 7.69
N ASP A 40 -3.47 -2.69 6.92
CA ASP A 40 -3.68 -3.00 5.51
C ASP A 40 -4.16 -4.45 5.36
N PRO A 41 -5.44 -4.69 5.00
CA PRO A 41 -5.97 -6.04 4.80
C PRO A 41 -5.60 -6.59 3.42
N SER A 42 -4.32 -6.52 3.04
CA SER A 42 -3.83 -6.96 1.74
C SER A 42 -2.33 -7.33 1.79
N ASP A 43 -1.79 -7.81 0.66
CA ASP A 43 -0.39 -8.23 0.56
C ASP A 43 0.56 -7.02 0.38
N GLY A 44 0.02 -5.90 -0.08
CA GLY A 44 0.71 -4.63 -0.24
C GLY A 44 0.45 -3.68 0.93
N VAL A 45 1.04 -2.50 0.82
CA VAL A 45 1.02 -1.48 1.88
C VAL A 45 0.18 -0.27 1.49
N GLY A 46 -0.48 0.33 2.48
CA GLY A 46 -1.12 1.63 2.37
C GLY A 46 -0.15 2.73 2.82
N VAL A 47 -0.14 3.86 2.11
CA VAL A 47 0.71 5.01 2.45
C VAL A 47 -0.08 6.29 2.22
N SER A 48 -0.04 7.23 3.17
CA SER A 48 -0.60 8.57 2.99
C SER A 48 0.53 9.58 2.84
N VAL A 49 0.46 10.39 1.79
CA VAL A 49 1.49 11.42 1.49
C VAL A 49 1.39 12.61 2.45
N LEU A 50 0.20 12.83 3.04
CA LEU A 50 -0.08 13.95 3.94
C LEU A 50 -0.01 13.54 5.44
N GLY A 51 0.54 12.37 5.73
CA GLY A 51 0.64 11.78 7.07
C GLY A 51 -0.55 10.86 7.43
N ASP A 52 -0.31 9.98 8.40
CA ASP A 52 -1.16 8.81 8.70
C ASP A 52 -2.65 9.09 8.97
N GLU A 53 -2.96 10.26 9.53
CA GLU A 53 -4.34 10.64 9.88
C GLU A 53 -5.09 11.30 8.71
N ASN A 54 -4.38 11.79 7.70
CA ASN A 54 -4.98 12.36 6.50
C ASN A 54 -5.04 11.28 5.42
N ARG A 55 -6.18 11.14 4.73
CA ARG A 55 -6.35 10.10 3.70
C ARG A 55 -6.58 10.67 2.30
N ASP A 56 -6.47 11.98 2.13
CA ASP A 56 -6.84 12.67 0.91
C ASP A 56 -5.94 12.27 -0.26
N LEU A 57 -4.66 12.03 -0.02
CA LEU A 57 -3.68 11.62 -1.03
C LEU A 57 -2.95 10.37 -0.56
N ARG A 58 -3.28 9.20 -1.15
CA ARG A 58 -2.76 7.92 -0.64
C ARG A 58 -2.53 6.87 -1.70
N GLY A 59 -1.52 6.03 -1.46
CA GLY A 59 -1.36 4.72 -2.06
C GLY A 59 -2.16 3.67 -1.30
N ILE A 60 -2.77 2.73 -2.03
CA ILE A 60 -3.57 1.64 -1.50
C ILE A 60 -3.03 0.34 -2.07
N ASN A 61 -2.70 -0.61 -1.18
CA ASN A 61 -2.19 -1.93 -1.56
C ASN A 61 -1.01 -1.86 -2.54
N LEU A 62 -0.06 -0.95 -2.27
CA LEU A 62 1.12 -0.80 -3.10
C LEU A 62 2.06 -1.99 -2.87
N MET A 63 2.47 -2.63 -3.96
CA MET A 63 3.49 -3.67 -3.99
C MET A 63 4.22 -3.64 -5.33
N VAL A 64 5.36 -4.33 -5.43
CA VAL A 64 6.06 -4.53 -6.70
C VAL A 64 6.26 -6.02 -6.97
N VAL A 65 6.03 -6.43 -8.22
CA VAL A 65 6.28 -7.79 -8.70
C VAL A 65 7.50 -7.76 -9.62
N SER A 66 8.57 -8.44 -9.22
CA SER A 66 9.84 -8.54 -9.94
C SER A 66 10.35 -9.98 -9.95
N ALA A 67 11.08 -10.36 -11.00
CA ALA A 67 11.65 -11.70 -11.11
C ALA A 67 12.80 -11.93 -10.12
N ALA A 68 13.59 -10.89 -9.82
CA ALA A 68 14.75 -10.95 -8.95
C ALA A 68 15.20 -9.54 -8.52
N GLU A 69 16.13 -9.48 -7.55
CA GLU A 69 16.85 -8.23 -7.23
C GLU A 69 17.60 -7.70 -8.45
N GLY A 70 17.47 -6.40 -8.70
CA GLY A 70 18.09 -5.67 -9.81
C GLY A 70 17.32 -5.76 -11.13
N GLU A 71 16.30 -6.60 -11.24
CA GLU A 71 15.45 -6.70 -12.43
C GLU A 71 14.33 -5.64 -12.41
N PRO A 72 13.73 -5.31 -13.57
CA PRO A 72 12.54 -4.47 -13.61
C PRO A 72 11.41 -5.03 -12.74
N GLY A 73 10.49 -4.18 -12.30
CA GLY A 73 9.35 -4.60 -11.50
C GLY A 73 8.08 -3.82 -11.84
N ASN A 74 6.96 -4.52 -11.97
CA ASN A 74 5.65 -3.88 -12.16
C ASN A 74 5.06 -3.49 -10.80
N VAL A 75 4.57 -2.26 -10.69
CA VAL A 75 3.92 -1.77 -9.47
C VAL A 75 2.43 -2.05 -9.55
N LEU A 76 1.90 -2.67 -8.50
CA LEU A 76 0.49 -3.00 -8.35
C LEU A 76 -0.10 -2.19 -7.19
N GLY A 77 -1.40 -1.94 -7.26
CA GLY A 77 -2.15 -1.25 -6.21
C GLY A 77 -3.08 -0.19 -6.78
N ALA A 78 -3.27 0.90 -6.04
CA ALA A 78 -4.00 2.07 -6.52
C ALA A 78 -3.48 3.35 -5.87
N LEU A 79 -3.71 4.47 -6.55
CA LEU A 79 -3.48 5.82 -6.04
C LEU A 79 -4.83 6.52 -5.97
N ALA A 80 -5.18 7.03 -4.79
CA ALA A 80 -6.44 7.71 -4.54
C ALA A 80 -6.21 9.17 -4.17
N ASN A 81 -7.02 10.03 -4.77
CA ASN A 81 -7.06 11.46 -4.54
C ASN A 81 -8.49 11.87 -4.17
N GLU A 82 -8.77 12.00 -2.87
CA GLU A 82 -10.06 12.48 -2.35
C GLU A 82 -10.11 14.01 -2.23
N SER A 83 -9.04 14.72 -2.62
CA SER A 83 -9.00 16.17 -2.63
C SER A 83 -9.79 16.77 -3.81
N ASP A 84 -10.02 18.09 -3.73
CA ASP A 84 -10.74 18.86 -4.76
C ASP A 84 -9.87 19.27 -5.97
N ASN A 85 -8.59 18.90 -6.01
CA ASN A 85 -7.67 19.26 -7.10
C ASN A 85 -7.01 18.03 -7.69
N ASP A 86 -6.65 18.08 -8.98
CA ASP A 86 -5.84 17.03 -9.60
C ASP A 86 -4.48 16.92 -8.91
N ALA A 87 -3.98 15.70 -8.74
CA ALA A 87 -2.74 15.40 -8.06
C ALA A 87 -1.83 14.56 -8.95
N SER A 88 -0.53 14.86 -8.93
CA SER A 88 0.49 14.09 -9.65
C SER A 88 1.34 13.35 -8.62
N PHE A 89 1.14 12.04 -8.53
CA PHE A 89 1.87 11.16 -7.62
C PHE A 89 3.16 10.73 -8.26
N THR A 90 4.28 10.91 -7.56
CA THR A 90 5.58 10.43 -8.01
C THR A 90 6.09 9.36 -7.04
N LEU A 91 6.33 8.17 -7.58
CA LEU A 91 6.97 7.06 -6.89
C LEU A 91 8.45 7.02 -7.22
N GLU A 92 9.28 7.05 -6.19
CA GLU A 92 10.73 6.96 -6.30
C GLU A 92 11.23 5.74 -5.53
N ALA A 93 12.22 5.05 -6.10
CA ALA A 93 12.94 3.97 -5.44
C ALA A 93 14.44 4.07 -5.77
N PRO A 94 15.34 3.71 -4.84
CA PRO A 94 16.78 3.76 -5.07
C PRO A 94 17.20 2.93 -6.29
N GLY A 95 17.93 3.55 -7.21
CA GLY A 95 18.43 2.89 -8.41
C GLY A 95 17.40 2.76 -9.55
N ALA A 96 16.16 3.19 -9.32
CA ALA A 96 15.11 3.29 -10.34
C ALA A 96 14.91 4.73 -10.81
N SER A 97 14.43 4.89 -12.03
CA SER A 97 13.90 6.16 -12.54
C SER A 97 12.55 6.48 -11.86
N PRO A 98 12.30 7.73 -11.41
CA PRO A 98 11.02 8.12 -10.86
C PRO A 98 9.87 7.87 -11.85
N VAL A 99 8.72 7.40 -11.34
CA VAL A 99 7.52 7.20 -12.14
C VAL A 99 6.40 8.10 -11.63
N THR A 100 5.72 8.79 -12.54
CA THR A 100 4.66 9.74 -12.22
C THR A 100 3.32 9.26 -12.75
N VAL A 101 2.28 9.38 -11.94
CA VAL A 101 0.90 9.03 -12.24
C VAL A 101 -0.01 10.19 -11.86
N ASP A 102 -0.81 10.68 -12.82
CA ASP A 102 -1.78 11.73 -12.59
C ASP A 102 -3.13 11.15 -12.14
N VAL A 103 -3.62 11.61 -10.99
CA VAL A 103 -4.89 11.17 -10.40
C VAL A 103 -5.83 12.38 -10.31
N PRO A 104 -6.99 12.37 -11.00
CA PRO A 104 -7.91 13.49 -10.98
C PRO A 104 -8.52 13.71 -9.58
N ALA A 105 -9.00 14.92 -9.33
CA ALA A 105 -9.73 15.27 -8.12
C ALA A 105 -10.89 14.30 -7.84
N GLY A 106 -11.02 13.84 -6.59
CA GLY A 106 -12.01 12.82 -6.20
C GLY A 106 -11.85 11.45 -6.86
N GLY A 107 -10.70 11.18 -7.50
CA GLY A 107 -10.45 10.02 -8.34
C GLY A 107 -9.64 8.91 -7.69
N THR A 108 -9.56 7.78 -8.39
CA THR A 108 -8.66 6.67 -8.07
C THR A 108 -8.15 6.06 -9.36
N VAL A 109 -6.84 5.87 -9.46
CA VAL A 109 -6.17 5.17 -10.55
C VAL A 109 -5.64 3.84 -10.03
N TYR A 110 -6.01 2.75 -10.70
CA TYR A 110 -5.49 1.41 -10.40
C TYR A 110 -4.19 1.18 -11.16
N LEU A 111 -3.24 0.48 -10.55
CA LEU A 111 -1.91 0.21 -11.11
C LEU A 111 -1.75 -1.29 -11.38
N GLY A 112 -1.14 -1.65 -12.51
CA GLY A 112 -0.69 -3.02 -12.78
C GLY A 112 -1.80 -4.06 -12.95
N THR A 113 -3.05 -3.63 -13.16
CA THR A 113 -4.20 -4.50 -13.48
C THR A 113 -4.52 -4.43 -14.98
N GLU A 114 -5.32 -5.38 -15.51
CA GLU A 114 -5.69 -5.40 -16.95
C GLU A 114 -6.28 -4.07 -17.45
N THR A 115 -7.00 -3.35 -16.61
CA THR A 115 -7.63 -2.05 -16.94
C THR A 115 -6.95 -0.86 -16.28
N GLY A 116 -5.89 -1.10 -15.50
CA GLY A 116 -5.16 -0.08 -14.76
C GLY A 116 -4.03 0.54 -15.58
N GLU A 117 -3.41 1.57 -15.00
CA GLU A 117 -2.20 2.15 -15.55
C GLU A 117 -1.01 1.20 -15.36
N SER A 118 -0.21 1.05 -16.41
CA SER A 118 1.01 0.26 -16.36
C SER A 118 2.13 1.08 -15.75
N VAL A 119 2.44 0.81 -14.48
CA VAL A 119 3.55 1.44 -13.76
C VAL A 119 4.66 0.41 -13.57
N GLN A 120 5.87 0.75 -13.99
CA GLN A 120 7.03 -0.14 -13.92
C GLN A 120 8.25 0.62 -13.44
N LEU A 121 8.96 0.04 -12.48
CA LEU A 121 10.31 0.42 -12.10
C LEU A 121 11.29 -0.30 -13.03
N ASP A 122 12.27 0.43 -13.54
CA ASP A 122 13.33 -0.09 -14.41
C ASP A 122 14.32 -0.99 -13.66
N ALA A 123 14.45 -0.83 -12.33
CA ALA A 123 15.19 -1.74 -11.47
C ALA A 123 14.58 -1.80 -10.05
N VAL A 124 14.50 -3.00 -9.48
CA VAL A 124 14.07 -3.22 -8.09
C VAL A 124 15.25 -3.67 -7.26
N GLY A 125 15.81 -2.79 -6.44
CA GLY A 125 17.03 -3.05 -5.66
C GLY A 125 16.89 -3.99 -4.46
N ALA A 126 15.74 -4.65 -4.29
CA ALA A 126 15.48 -5.61 -3.21
C ALA A 126 15.01 -6.96 -3.79
N ALA A 127 15.37 -8.06 -3.13
CA ALA A 127 14.98 -9.39 -3.56
C ALA A 127 13.49 -9.68 -3.25
N PRO A 128 12.80 -10.53 -4.04
CA PRO A 128 11.47 -11.01 -3.69
C PRO A 128 11.41 -11.63 -2.29
N GLY A 129 10.38 -11.28 -1.52
CA GLY A 129 10.22 -11.62 -0.11
C GLY A 129 10.81 -10.59 0.87
N ASP A 130 11.48 -9.55 0.37
CA ASP A 130 11.98 -8.41 1.14
C ASP A 130 11.18 -7.11 0.82
N TYR A 131 11.59 -6.00 1.43
CA TYR A 131 11.02 -4.68 1.20
C TYR A 131 11.99 -3.77 0.45
N LEU A 132 11.48 -3.09 -0.57
CA LEU A 132 12.16 -2.01 -1.27
C LEU A 132 11.86 -0.69 -0.56
N ASP A 133 12.89 0.07 -0.20
CA ASP A 133 12.71 1.45 0.25
C ASP A 133 12.12 2.29 -0.89
N ALA A 134 11.03 2.98 -0.64
CA ALA A 134 10.34 3.79 -1.64
C ALA A 134 9.81 5.09 -1.03
N THR A 135 9.65 6.10 -1.88
CA THR A 135 9.07 7.39 -1.50
C THR A 135 7.90 7.68 -2.43
N LEU A 136 6.73 7.97 -1.85
CA LEU A 136 5.59 8.50 -2.59
C LEU A 136 5.45 9.98 -2.30
N SER A 137 5.32 10.80 -3.34
CA SER A 137 5.25 12.25 -3.22
C SER A 137 4.16 12.86 -4.09
N VAL A 138 3.63 14.01 -3.65
CA VAL A 138 2.74 14.88 -4.40
C VAL A 138 3.15 16.32 -4.11
N GLY A 139 3.65 17.03 -5.13
CA GLY A 139 4.13 18.40 -4.96
C GLY A 139 5.34 18.46 -4.02
N SER A 140 5.19 19.13 -2.87
CA SER A 140 6.24 19.23 -1.84
C SER A 140 6.11 18.21 -0.73
N ASP A 141 4.99 17.50 -0.65
CA ASP A 141 4.70 16.53 0.38
C ASP A 141 5.19 15.15 -0.06
N SER A 142 5.82 14.41 0.85
CA SER A 142 6.34 13.08 0.58
C SER A 142 6.27 12.19 1.82
N THR A 143 6.24 10.89 1.59
CA THR A 143 6.31 9.89 2.66
C THR A 143 7.15 8.72 2.19
N GLU A 144 8.13 8.36 3.01
CA GLU A 144 8.96 7.17 2.85
C GLU A 144 8.22 5.96 3.41
N PHE A 145 8.34 4.83 2.73
CA PHE A 145 7.69 3.58 3.11
C PHE A 145 8.46 2.37 2.57
N GLN A 146 8.12 1.19 3.09
CA GLN A 146 8.69 -0.09 2.67
C GLN A 146 7.71 -0.77 1.70
N LEU A 147 8.06 -0.83 0.41
CA LEU A 147 7.26 -1.44 -0.65
C LEU A 147 7.60 -2.94 -0.75
N PRO A 148 6.66 -3.86 -0.46
CA PRO A 148 6.95 -5.29 -0.50
C PRO A 148 7.21 -5.77 -1.93
N VAL A 149 8.20 -6.65 -2.07
CA VAL A 149 8.60 -7.26 -3.35
C VAL A 149 8.11 -8.70 -3.43
N PHE A 150 7.35 -9.01 -4.48
CA PHE A 150 6.88 -10.36 -4.81
C PHE A 150 7.48 -10.85 -6.13
N ASP A 151 7.39 -12.15 -6.38
CA ASP A 151 7.77 -12.77 -7.65
C ASP A 151 6.63 -13.62 -8.24
N GLY A 152 6.86 -14.15 -9.44
CA GLY A 152 5.92 -15.04 -10.13
C GLY A 152 5.97 -16.50 -9.68
N THR A 153 6.63 -16.85 -8.56
CA THR A 153 6.59 -18.23 -8.05
C THR A 153 5.22 -18.58 -7.45
N LEU A 154 4.49 -17.55 -7.03
CA LEU A 154 3.08 -17.63 -6.70
C LEU A 154 2.25 -17.48 -7.99
N PRO A 155 1.36 -18.44 -8.31
CA PRO A 155 0.56 -18.42 -9.54
C PRO A 155 -0.23 -17.13 -9.74
N GLU A 156 -0.65 -16.48 -8.66
CA GLU A 156 -1.46 -15.26 -8.67
C GLU A 156 -0.67 -14.03 -9.16
N TYR A 157 0.67 -14.04 -9.06
CA TYR A 157 1.54 -12.93 -9.50
C TYR A 157 2.28 -13.23 -10.81
N ALA A 158 2.18 -14.44 -11.36
CA ALA A 158 2.92 -14.85 -12.54
C ALA A 158 2.66 -13.95 -13.76
N ASP A 159 1.41 -13.52 -13.95
CA ASP A 159 1.00 -12.65 -15.06
C ASP A 159 1.35 -11.17 -14.82
N HIS A 160 1.85 -10.83 -13.63
CA HIS A 160 2.22 -9.48 -13.23
C HIS A 160 3.72 -9.21 -13.30
N LEU A 161 4.53 -10.19 -13.73
CA LEU A 161 5.94 -9.93 -14.03
C LEU A 161 6.08 -8.97 -15.21
N PRO A 162 7.09 -8.09 -15.21
CA PRO A 162 7.46 -7.31 -16.37
C PRO A 162 7.60 -8.18 -17.62
N ALA A 163 7.02 -7.71 -18.73
CA ALA A 163 7.31 -8.32 -20.02
C ALA A 163 8.82 -8.22 -20.28
N ALA A 164 9.43 -9.33 -20.68
CA ALA A 164 10.85 -9.36 -21.01
C ALA A 164 11.18 -8.20 -21.95
N ALA A 165 12.20 -7.40 -21.60
CA ALA A 165 12.66 -6.31 -22.45
C ALA A 165 12.86 -6.84 -23.88
N PRO A 166 12.43 -6.09 -24.91
CA PRO A 166 12.65 -6.52 -26.29
C PRO A 166 14.15 -6.76 -26.46
N SER A 167 14.53 -8.01 -26.72
CA SER A 167 15.92 -8.34 -27.05
C SER A 167 16.34 -7.38 -28.17
N PRO A 168 17.49 -6.69 -28.07
CA PRO A 168 17.96 -5.86 -29.16
C PRO A 168 18.13 -6.77 -30.37
N SER A 169 17.17 -6.66 -31.29
CA SER A 169 17.14 -7.43 -32.53
C SER A 169 18.48 -7.19 -33.22
N GLY A 170 19.24 -8.26 -33.41
CA GLY A 170 20.65 -8.19 -33.79
C GLY A 170 20.86 -7.20 -34.95
N SER A 171 21.74 -6.23 -34.73
CA SER A 171 22.23 -5.37 -35.79
C SER A 171 22.68 -6.27 -36.95
N PRO A 172 22.15 -6.11 -38.18
CA PRO A 172 22.56 -6.95 -39.29
C PRO A 172 24.06 -6.74 -39.47
N SER A 173 24.82 -7.83 -39.29
CA SER A 173 26.24 -7.86 -39.60
C SER A 173 26.40 -7.35 -41.04
N PRO A 174 27.20 -6.29 -41.30
CA PRO A 174 27.37 -5.80 -42.65
C PRO A 174 28.03 -6.92 -43.46
N SER A 175 27.24 -7.51 -44.37
CA SER A 175 27.74 -8.50 -45.32
C SER A 175 28.85 -7.83 -46.13
N MET A 176 30.09 -8.30 -45.93
CA MET A 176 31.25 -7.85 -46.69
C MET A 176 30.95 -8.03 -48.18
N SER A 177 30.88 -6.91 -48.89
CA SER A 177 30.78 -6.89 -50.35
C SER A 177 32.12 -7.38 -50.93
N PRO A 178 32.14 -8.37 -51.84
CA PRO A 178 33.40 -8.79 -52.45
C PRO A 178 33.93 -7.69 -53.37
N SER A 179 35.20 -7.36 -53.17
CA SER A 179 35.99 -6.46 -54.03
C SER A 179 36.02 -7.03 -55.46
N PRO A 180 35.71 -6.24 -56.52
CA PRO A 180 36.03 -6.66 -57.87
C PRO A 180 37.51 -6.39 -58.13
N SER A 181 38.21 -7.41 -58.61
CA SER A 181 39.51 -7.27 -59.24
C SER A 181 39.31 -6.78 -60.68
N GLU A 182 39.87 -5.62 -61.02
CA GLU A 182 40.55 -5.31 -62.29
C GLU A 182 41.26 -3.96 -62.19
#